data_AF-A0A1M6SZR6-F1
#
_entry.id   AF-A0A1M6SZR6-F1
#
_cell.length_a   1.000
_cell.length_b   1.000
_cell.length_c   1.000
_cell.angle_alpha   90.00
_cell.angle_beta   90.00
_cell.angle_gamma   90.00
#
_symmetry.space_group_name_H-M   'P 1'
#
loop_
_entity.id
_entity.type
_entity.pdbx_description
1 polymer ?
#
loop_
_entity_poly.entity_id
_entity_poly.type
_entity_poly.pdbx_seq_one_letter_code
_entity_poly.pdbx_strand_id
1 'polypeptide(L)'
;MFKMKKRGFALLAIVTMLALMVTGCGGNKSGGDKPAAAEKKFFNIATGGTAGVYYPLGGAIAEILNKNIAGANAKVQSTGASVANVNMLIQDSVQVAFVQNDIAYYAANGTEMFKDKKVDSLKALATIYPETVQLVTLEKSGIKNVADLKGKKVAVGAAGSSVTANARHVLEANDMTFEDINEQYLSFAEAASGLKDGNIDAAFVTAGVPTAAIQDIIAQHKVVVIPVTAEMADKMIAKYPFYTKVVIPADAYKQAKDVETVGTKAMLVVTDKMDEQTAYDITKAVFTHVDQLKAAHAVGQYISKENAKDGVSIPLHPGAEKFFNEK
;
A
#
# COMPACT_ATOMS: atom_id res chain seq x y z
N MET A 1 52.56 50.47 1.67
CA MET A 1 53.97 50.03 1.65
C MET A 1 54.28 49.58 3.07
N PHE A 2 54.59 48.34 3.45
CA PHE A 2 55.50 47.32 2.89
C PHE A 2 55.00 45.92 3.33
N LYS A 3 55.14 44.91 2.46
CA LYS A 3 54.88 43.49 2.75
C LYS A 3 56.06 42.89 3.53
N MET A 4 55.79 42.08 4.56
CA MET A 4 56.76 41.15 5.16
C MET A 4 56.33 39.69 4.95
N LYS A 5 57.26 38.90 4.41
CA LYS A 5 57.15 37.46 4.10
C LYS A 5 57.25 36.63 5.39
N LYS A 6 56.35 35.66 5.59
CA LYS A 6 56.54 34.54 6.54
C LYS A 6 57.02 33.31 5.77
N ARG A 7 58.21 32.82 6.12
CA ARG A 7 58.74 31.51 5.69
C ARG A 7 59.08 30.70 6.95
N GLY A 8 58.61 29.46 6.97
CA GLY A 8 59.27 28.32 7.60
C GLY A 8 59.18 28.17 9.11
N PHE A 9 58.18 27.44 9.59
CA PHE A 9 58.32 26.59 10.78
C PHE A 9 57.44 25.35 10.59
N ALA A 10 58.02 24.32 9.99
CA ALA A 10 57.54 22.95 9.97
C ALA A 10 58.69 22.10 10.54
N LEU A 11 58.33 21.00 11.22
CA LEU A 11 59.17 20.08 12.01
C LEU A 11 59.39 20.46 13.48
N LEU A 12 58.43 20.10 14.35
CA LEU A 12 58.71 19.43 15.64
C LEU A 12 57.41 18.96 16.33
N ALA A 13 56.80 17.83 15.91
CA ALA A 13 55.75 17.16 16.71
C ALA A 13 55.39 15.74 16.21
N ILE A 14 56.38 14.91 15.84
CA ILE A 14 56.14 13.48 15.51
C ILE A 14 57.20 12.62 16.20
N VAL A 15 57.28 12.65 17.54
CA VAL A 15 58.00 11.62 18.34
C VAL A 15 57.43 11.60 19.77
N THR A 16 56.24 11.06 20.01
CA THR A 16 55.80 10.64 21.37
C THR A 16 54.46 9.89 21.37
N MET A 17 54.36 8.77 20.64
CA MET A 17 53.28 7.79 20.92
C MET A 17 53.59 6.39 20.38
N LEU A 18 54.76 5.86 20.76
CA LEU A 18 55.14 4.46 20.50
C LEU A 18 55.88 3.90 21.71
N ALA A 19 55.14 3.70 22.80
CA ALA A 19 55.54 2.80 23.88
C ALA A 19 54.31 2.59 24.77
N LEU A 20 53.70 1.42 24.69
CA LEU A 20 53.02 0.68 25.77
C LEU A 20 52.33 -0.53 25.13
N MET A 21 53.13 -1.55 24.80
CA MET A 21 52.67 -2.93 24.74
C MET A 21 53.53 -3.75 25.69
N VAL A 22 52.87 -4.76 26.28
CA VAL A 22 53.37 -5.90 27.05
C VAL A 22 53.37 -5.73 28.57
N THR A 23 52.29 -6.18 29.21
CA THR A 23 52.31 -7.22 30.27
C THR A 23 50.87 -7.56 30.69
N GLY A 24 50.52 -8.86 30.71
CA GLY A 24 49.24 -9.32 31.28
C GLY A 24 48.75 -10.67 30.73
N CYS A 25 49.49 -11.75 30.98
CA CYS A 25 48.97 -13.13 30.88
C CYS A 25 48.01 -13.43 32.04
N GLY A 26 47.01 -14.27 31.78
CA GLY A 26 46.42 -15.17 32.79
C GLY A 26 45.25 -14.61 33.58
N GLY A 27 44.04 -14.70 33.04
CA GLY A 27 42.81 -14.45 33.77
C GLY A 27 41.64 -15.21 33.13
N ASN A 28 41.22 -16.27 33.80
CA ASN A 28 40.13 -17.18 33.46
C ASN A 28 38.87 -16.40 33.00
N LYS A 29 38.60 -16.38 31.69
CA LYS A 29 37.35 -15.82 31.14
C LYS A 29 36.23 -16.83 31.35
N SER A 30 35.62 -16.79 32.52
CA SER A 30 34.20 -17.14 32.67
C SER A 30 33.39 -16.02 32.04
N GLY A 31 33.43 -15.95 30.70
CA GLY A 31 32.53 -15.10 29.92
C GLY A 31 31.16 -15.75 29.97
N GLY A 32 30.29 -15.24 30.84
CA GLY A 32 28.88 -15.56 30.75
C GLY A 32 28.38 -15.20 29.35
N ASP A 33 27.79 -16.18 28.67
CA ASP A 33 27.04 -15.99 27.44
C ASP A 33 25.98 -14.91 27.70
N LYS A 34 26.29 -13.65 27.36
CA LYS A 34 25.25 -12.68 27.08
C LYS A 34 24.53 -13.23 25.85
N PRO A 35 23.21 -13.46 25.89
CA PRO A 35 22.50 -13.85 24.69
C PRO A 35 22.80 -12.78 23.64
N ALA A 36 23.31 -13.22 22.49
CA ALA A 36 23.53 -12.33 21.36
C ALA A 36 22.21 -11.59 21.10
N ALA A 37 22.25 -10.26 21.19
CA ALA A 37 21.07 -9.46 20.88
C ALA A 37 20.64 -9.84 19.46
N ALA A 38 19.39 -10.28 19.30
CA ALA A 38 18.85 -10.64 18.00
C ALA A 38 19.16 -9.51 17.01
N GLU A 39 19.71 -9.87 15.84
CA GLU A 39 20.01 -8.91 14.78
C GLU A 39 18.74 -8.11 14.47
N LYS A 40 18.85 -6.77 14.44
CA LYS A 40 17.70 -5.91 14.18
C LYS A 40 17.22 -6.11 12.75
N LYS A 41 15.99 -6.60 12.59
CA LYS A 41 15.32 -6.72 11.29
C LYS A 41 14.40 -5.52 11.08
N PHE A 42 14.71 -4.66 10.12
CA PHE A 42 13.88 -3.50 9.81
C PHE A 42 12.79 -3.87 8.81
N PHE A 43 11.54 -3.52 9.12
CA PHE A 43 10.40 -3.73 8.23
C PHE A 43 9.66 -2.41 8.02
N ASN A 44 10.13 -1.62 7.06
CA ASN A 44 9.34 -0.46 6.62
C ASN A 44 8.24 -0.97 5.68
N ILE A 45 6.99 -0.65 6.02
CA ILE A 45 5.80 -1.10 5.29
C ILE A 45 5.19 0.10 4.56
N ALA A 46 5.25 0.10 3.23
CA ALA A 46 4.62 1.12 2.39
C ALA A 46 3.11 0.86 2.29
N THR A 47 2.30 1.87 2.60
CA THR A 47 0.84 1.73 2.73
C THR A 47 0.11 2.60 1.70
N GLY A 48 -0.69 3.56 2.15
CA GLY A 48 -1.34 4.58 1.35
C GLY A 48 -1.60 5.78 2.24
N GLY A 49 -2.46 6.69 1.82
CA GLY A 49 -2.88 7.80 2.67
C GLY A 49 -3.59 7.33 3.95
N THR A 50 -3.51 8.12 5.00
CA THR A 50 -4.13 7.85 6.32
C THR A 50 -5.66 7.76 6.28
N ALA A 51 -6.29 8.36 5.26
CA ALA A 51 -7.73 8.29 5.03
C ALA A 51 -8.17 7.04 4.23
N GLY A 52 -7.25 6.12 3.94
CA GLY A 52 -7.51 4.82 3.32
C GLY A 52 -7.48 3.65 4.31
N VAL A 53 -7.37 2.43 3.77
CA VAL A 53 -7.39 1.18 4.56
C VAL A 53 -6.00 0.58 4.77
N TYR A 54 -5.08 0.77 3.83
CA TYR A 54 -3.69 0.28 3.96
C TYR A 54 -2.99 0.82 5.21
N TYR A 55 -3.21 2.08 5.56
CA TYR A 55 -2.51 2.70 6.69
C TYR A 55 -2.86 2.05 8.04
N PRO A 56 -4.15 1.99 8.47
CA PRO A 56 -4.49 1.33 9.74
C PRO A 56 -4.16 -0.17 9.74
N LEU A 57 -4.42 -0.88 8.63
CA LEU A 57 -4.13 -2.31 8.54
C LEU A 57 -2.61 -2.58 8.56
N GLY A 58 -1.82 -1.76 7.88
CA GLY A 58 -0.36 -1.81 7.93
C GLY A 58 0.16 -1.54 9.33
N GLY A 59 -0.47 -0.65 10.09
CA GLY A 59 -0.12 -0.37 11.49
C GLY A 59 -0.31 -1.62 12.35
N ALA A 60 -1.43 -2.33 12.19
CA ALA A 60 -1.67 -3.59 12.86
C ALA A 60 -0.67 -4.68 12.43
N ILE A 61 -0.33 -4.78 11.15
CA ILE A 61 0.72 -5.69 10.68
C ILE A 61 2.06 -5.34 11.33
N ALA A 62 2.46 -4.07 11.35
CA ALA A 62 3.71 -3.66 11.98
C ALA A 62 3.75 -4.04 13.47
N GLU A 63 2.65 -3.86 14.20
CA GLU A 63 2.52 -4.31 15.60
C GLU A 63 2.67 -5.83 15.74
N ILE A 64 2.00 -6.61 14.86
CA ILE A 64 2.11 -8.06 14.80
C ILE A 64 3.56 -8.49 14.57
N LEU A 65 4.26 -7.89 13.61
CA LEU A 65 5.66 -8.22 13.30
C LEU A 65 6.57 -7.90 14.49
N ASN A 66 6.42 -6.73 15.09
CA ASN A 66 7.21 -6.31 16.26
C ASN A 66 7.06 -7.24 17.47
N LYS A 67 5.86 -7.83 17.65
CA LYS A 67 5.57 -8.74 18.77
C LYS A 67 6.00 -10.19 18.51
N ASN A 68 6.02 -10.63 17.25
CA ASN A 68 6.12 -12.04 16.91
C ASN A 68 7.39 -12.44 16.16
N ILE A 69 8.18 -11.47 15.69
CA ILE A 69 9.46 -11.73 15.03
C ILE A 69 10.59 -11.16 15.90
N ALA A 70 11.47 -12.03 16.38
CA ALA A 70 12.59 -11.63 17.23
C ALA A 70 13.49 -10.61 16.50
N GLY A 71 13.77 -9.48 17.16
CA GLY A 71 14.59 -8.40 16.61
C GLY A 71 13.87 -7.50 15.59
N ALA A 72 12.57 -7.70 15.34
CA ALA A 72 11.81 -6.87 14.41
C ALA A 72 11.70 -5.41 14.88
N ASN A 73 11.82 -4.50 13.92
CA ASN A 73 11.53 -3.08 14.02
C ASN A 73 10.71 -2.68 12.80
N ALA A 74 9.42 -2.94 12.89
CA ALA A 74 8.44 -2.67 11.85
C ALA A 74 7.76 -1.33 12.07
N LYS A 75 7.63 -0.55 10.99
CA LYS A 75 6.95 0.75 10.95
C LYS A 75 6.20 0.91 9.64
N VAL A 76 5.13 1.69 9.65
CA VAL A 76 4.41 2.06 8.43
C VAL A 76 4.87 3.40 7.89
N GLN A 77 4.79 3.53 6.57
CA GLN A 77 4.94 4.80 5.87
C GLN A 77 3.68 5.07 5.05
N SER A 78 3.11 6.27 5.23
CA SER A 78 2.06 6.80 4.36
C SER A 78 2.68 7.18 3.01
N THR A 79 2.01 6.85 1.92
CA THR A 79 2.54 7.00 0.56
C THR A 79 1.44 7.44 -0.43
N GLY A 80 1.82 7.63 -1.70
CA GLY A 80 0.90 7.78 -2.83
C GLY A 80 0.23 6.48 -3.30
N ALA A 81 0.27 5.41 -2.50
CA ALA A 81 -0.26 4.07 -2.79
C ALA A 81 0.54 3.26 -3.83
N SER A 82 -0.12 2.33 -4.53
CA SER A 82 0.48 1.16 -5.19
C SER A 82 1.70 1.44 -6.09
N VAL A 83 1.66 2.42 -7.00
CA VAL A 83 2.81 2.68 -7.90
C VAL A 83 3.99 3.26 -7.12
N ALA A 84 3.71 4.18 -6.19
CA ALA A 84 4.73 4.71 -5.29
C ALA A 84 5.35 3.56 -4.46
N ASN A 85 4.52 2.64 -3.96
CA ASN A 85 4.99 1.52 -3.15
C ASN A 85 5.86 0.54 -3.94
N VAL A 86 5.49 0.22 -5.19
CA VAL A 86 6.34 -0.59 -6.08
C VAL A 86 7.69 0.11 -6.29
N ASN A 87 7.69 1.43 -6.55
CA ASN A 87 8.92 2.20 -6.72
C ASN A 87 9.78 2.20 -5.43
N MET A 88 9.14 2.26 -4.26
CA MET A 88 9.84 2.20 -2.98
C MET A 88 10.47 0.82 -2.71
N LEU A 89 9.79 -0.27 -3.11
CA LEU A 89 10.32 -1.64 -3.04
C LEU A 89 11.56 -1.81 -3.92
N ILE A 90 11.52 -1.38 -5.19
CA ILE A 90 12.67 -1.52 -6.10
C ILE A 90 13.87 -0.66 -5.69
N GLN A 91 13.60 0.46 -5.01
CA GLN A 91 14.62 1.35 -4.43
C GLN A 91 15.16 0.84 -3.08
N ASP A 92 14.66 -0.29 -2.57
CA ASP A 92 15.02 -0.87 -1.28
C ASP A 92 14.79 0.08 -0.08
N SER A 93 13.89 1.05 -0.25
CA SER A 93 13.51 2.00 0.81
C SER A 93 12.48 1.42 1.78
N VAL A 94 11.78 0.37 1.35
CA VAL A 94 10.80 -0.41 2.14
C VAL A 94 10.96 -1.89 1.86
N GLN A 95 10.60 -2.72 2.84
CA GLN A 95 10.73 -4.18 2.74
C GLN A 95 9.41 -4.84 2.34
N VAL A 96 8.29 -4.23 2.70
CA VAL A 96 6.94 -4.74 2.40
C VAL A 96 6.08 -3.59 1.88
N ALA A 97 5.20 -3.87 0.94
CA ALA A 97 4.26 -2.91 0.40
C ALA A 97 2.85 -3.49 0.29
N PHE A 98 1.86 -2.64 0.51
CA PHE A 98 0.52 -2.87 0.02
C PHE A 98 0.46 -2.49 -1.46
N VAL A 99 -0.03 -3.38 -2.32
CA VAL A 99 -0.14 -3.13 -3.77
C VAL A 99 -1.40 -3.82 -4.28
N GLN A 100 -2.16 -3.14 -5.15
CA GLN A 100 -3.27 -3.78 -5.86
C GLN A 100 -2.77 -4.80 -6.89
N ASN A 101 -3.52 -5.88 -7.09
CA ASN A 101 -3.15 -6.94 -8.02
C ASN A 101 -3.05 -6.46 -9.48
N ASP A 102 -3.85 -5.48 -9.90
CA ASP A 102 -3.73 -4.82 -11.21
C ASP A 102 -2.38 -4.10 -11.37
N ILE A 103 -1.95 -3.34 -10.37
CA ILE A 103 -0.65 -2.64 -10.38
C ILE A 103 0.52 -3.61 -10.37
N ALA A 104 0.45 -4.65 -9.56
CA ALA A 104 1.47 -5.69 -9.56
C ALA A 104 1.58 -6.38 -10.94
N TYR A 105 0.44 -6.64 -11.59
CA TYR A 105 0.40 -7.17 -12.95
C TYR A 105 1.04 -6.19 -13.95
N TYR A 106 0.67 -4.92 -13.91
CA TYR A 106 1.22 -3.91 -14.82
C TYR A 106 2.71 -3.71 -14.64
N ALA A 107 3.20 -3.72 -13.39
CA ALA A 107 4.62 -3.67 -13.09
C ALA A 107 5.36 -4.89 -13.66
N ALA A 108 4.85 -6.10 -13.41
CA ALA A 108 5.46 -7.33 -13.89
C ALA A 108 5.42 -7.49 -15.42
N ASN A 109 4.48 -6.85 -16.12
CA ASN A 109 4.37 -6.94 -17.58
C ASN A 109 4.88 -5.68 -18.32
N GLY A 110 5.22 -4.62 -17.60
CA GLY A 110 5.69 -3.36 -18.19
C GLY A 110 4.60 -2.65 -19.01
N THR A 111 3.37 -2.60 -18.50
CA THR A 111 2.21 -1.96 -19.16
C THR A 111 1.67 -0.78 -18.35
N GLU A 112 0.70 -0.04 -18.91
CA GLU A 112 0.10 1.14 -18.26
C GLU A 112 1.17 2.14 -17.76
N MET A 113 1.16 2.47 -16.47
CA MET A 113 2.13 3.38 -15.84
C MET A 113 3.55 2.79 -15.73
N PHE A 114 3.73 1.51 -16.02
CA PHE A 114 5.02 0.81 -16.05
C PHE A 114 5.51 0.52 -17.47
N LYS A 115 4.94 1.16 -18.49
CA LYS A 115 5.47 1.10 -19.86
C LYS A 115 6.97 1.43 -19.86
N ASP A 116 7.75 0.54 -20.46
CA ASP A 116 9.23 0.60 -20.52
C ASP A 116 9.93 0.53 -19.14
N LYS A 117 9.21 0.15 -18.08
CA LYS A 117 9.66 0.07 -16.68
C LYS A 117 9.21 -1.23 -16.01
N LYS A 118 9.34 -2.35 -16.72
CA LYS A 118 9.00 -3.69 -16.22
C LYS A 118 9.76 -3.99 -14.92
N VAL A 119 9.08 -4.59 -13.94
CA VAL A 119 9.63 -4.97 -12.62
C VAL A 119 9.42 -6.46 -12.37
N ASP A 120 10.42 -7.27 -12.74
CA ASP A 120 10.38 -8.73 -12.62
C ASP A 120 10.68 -9.25 -11.20
N SER A 121 11.23 -8.40 -10.34
CA SER A 121 11.66 -8.77 -8.98
C SER A 121 10.52 -8.81 -7.96
N LEU A 122 9.29 -8.39 -8.32
CA LEU A 122 8.17 -8.41 -7.38
C LEU A 122 7.75 -9.83 -7.03
N LYS A 123 7.50 -10.06 -5.74
CA LYS A 123 6.95 -11.31 -5.21
C LYS A 123 5.77 -11.01 -4.29
N ALA A 124 4.66 -11.71 -4.49
CA ALA A 124 3.53 -11.62 -3.58
C ALA A 124 3.80 -12.44 -2.31
N LEU A 125 3.50 -11.88 -1.14
CA LEU A 125 3.34 -12.67 0.08
C LEU A 125 1.94 -13.28 0.11
N ALA A 126 0.91 -12.48 -0.14
CA ALA A 126 -0.47 -12.94 -0.24
C ALA A 126 -1.41 -11.85 -0.77
N THR A 127 -2.55 -12.25 -1.29
CA THR A 127 -3.78 -11.44 -1.31
C THR A 127 -4.34 -11.35 0.11
N ILE A 128 -4.82 -10.18 0.52
CA ILE A 128 -5.32 -9.94 1.89
C ILE A 128 -6.80 -9.56 1.93
N TYR A 129 -7.32 -8.75 1.00
CA TYR A 129 -8.73 -8.40 0.97
C TYR A 129 -9.16 -7.80 -0.38
N PRO A 130 -10.47 -7.77 -0.73
CA PRO A 130 -10.96 -7.11 -1.93
C PRO A 130 -10.94 -5.58 -1.80
N GLU A 131 -10.52 -4.89 -2.86
CA GLU A 131 -10.58 -3.43 -2.95
C GLU A 131 -11.66 -2.99 -3.93
N THR A 132 -12.69 -2.38 -3.38
CA THR A 132 -13.90 -2.03 -4.10
C THR A 132 -13.75 -0.67 -4.78
N VAL A 133 -14.13 -0.57 -6.06
CA VAL A 133 -14.19 0.70 -6.79
C VAL A 133 -15.45 1.45 -6.37
N GLN A 134 -15.28 2.58 -5.71
CA GLN A 134 -16.37 3.39 -5.14
C GLN A 134 -16.38 4.74 -5.84
N LEU A 135 -17.41 5.01 -6.65
CA LEU A 135 -17.66 6.34 -7.22
C LEU A 135 -18.60 7.10 -6.27
N VAL A 136 -18.06 8.08 -5.57
CA VAL A 136 -18.72 8.75 -4.45
C VAL A 136 -19.10 10.18 -4.82
N THR A 137 -20.30 10.60 -4.46
CA THR A 137 -20.77 11.98 -4.58
C THR A 137 -21.65 12.34 -3.37
N LEU A 138 -22.14 13.58 -3.32
CA LEU A 138 -23.12 14.01 -2.32
C LEU A 138 -24.53 13.96 -2.91
N GLU A 139 -25.54 13.64 -2.10
CA GLU A 139 -26.96 13.61 -2.53
C GLU A 139 -27.37 14.93 -3.24
N LYS A 140 -26.85 16.06 -2.77
CA LYS A 140 -27.12 17.40 -3.33
C LYS A 140 -26.54 17.65 -4.73
N SER A 141 -25.61 16.83 -5.22
CA SER A 141 -25.00 17.02 -6.55
C SER A 141 -25.94 16.67 -7.69
N GLY A 142 -26.95 15.83 -7.42
CA GLY A 142 -27.86 15.30 -8.42
C GLY A 142 -27.25 14.24 -9.35
N ILE A 143 -25.98 13.85 -9.16
CA ILE A 143 -25.30 12.79 -9.91
C ILE A 143 -25.88 11.44 -9.47
N LYS A 144 -26.36 10.65 -10.43
CA LYS A 144 -27.03 9.35 -10.18
C LYS A 144 -26.39 8.19 -10.94
N ASN A 145 -25.66 8.46 -12.01
CA ASN A 145 -24.99 7.48 -12.85
C ASN A 145 -23.66 8.03 -13.38
N VAL A 146 -22.87 7.18 -14.06
CA VAL A 146 -21.56 7.56 -14.59
C VAL A 146 -21.66 8.61 -15.71
N ALA A 147 -22.73 8.59 -16.52
CA ALA A 147 -22.93 9.58 -17.60
C ALA A 147 -23.11 11.01 -17.06
N ASP A 148 -23.66 11.16 -15.86
CA ASP A 148 -23.85 12.46 -15.19
C ASP A 148 -22.51 13.13 -14.80
N LEU A 149 -21.37 12.43 -14.90
CA LEU A 149 -20.05 12.99 -14.65
C LEU A 149 -19.60 13.96 -15.75
N LYS A 150 -20.28 14.01 -16.91
CA LYS A 150 -19.88 14.86 -18.03
C LYS A 150 -19.77 16.34 -17.62
N GLY A 151 -18.61 16.93 -17.84
CA GLY A 151 -18.27 18.31 -17.47
C GLY A 151 -18.10 18.58 -15.97
N LYS A 152 -18.16 17.54 -15.13
CA LYS A 152 -18.00 17.65 -13.67
C LYS A 152 -16.54 17.61 -13.26
N LYS A 153 -16.25 18.18 -12.09
CA LYS A 153 -14.94 18.06 -11.43
C LYS A 153 -14.88 16.74 -10.69
N VAL A 154 -14.06 15.81 -11.16
CA VAL A 154 -14.03 14.44 -10.63
C VAL A 154 -12.64 14.11 -10.11
N ALA A 155 -12.54 13.76 -8.82
CA ALA A 155 -11.30 13.21 -8.29
C ALA A 155 -11.06 11.80 -8.83
N VAL A 156 -9.96 11.60 -9.55
CA VAL A 156 -9.60 10.31 -10.18
C VAL A 156 -8.47 9.60 -9.44
N GLY A 157 -8.29 9.92 -8.15
CA GLY A 157 -7.22 9.42 -7.31
C GLY A 157 -5.90 10.19 -7.46
N ALA A 158 -5.00 9.99 -6.51
CA ALA A 158 -3.69 10.64 -6.50
C ALA A 158 -2.84 10.18 -7.69
N ALA A 159 -1.94 11.04 -8.16
CA ALA A 159 -0.98 10.66 -9.20
C ALA A 159 -0.17 9.42 -8.76
N GLY A 160 -0.12 8.39 -9.61
CA GLY A 160 0.51 7.10 -9.27
C GLY A 160 -0.38 6.17 -8.44
N SER A 161 -1.68 6.44 -8.29
CA SER A 161 -2.63 5.49 -7.73
C SER A 161 -3.26 4.62 -8.81
N SER A 162 -3.54 3.37 -8.48
CA SER A 162 -4.38 2.46 -9.28
C SER A 162 -5.79 3.01 -9.51
N VAL A 163 -6.27 3.87 -8.62
CA VAL A 163 -7.57 4.54 -8.71
C VAL A 163 -7.71 5.28 -10.05
N THR A 164 -6.64 5.87 -10.59
CA THR A 164 -6.68 6.54 -11.88
C THR A 164 -6.96 5.59 -13.04
N ALA A 165 -6.38 4.39 -13.02
CA ALA A 165 -6.70 3.36 -14.01
C ALA A 165 -8.14 2.87 -13.81
N ASN A 166 -8.55 2.63 -12.57
CA ASN A 166 -9.92 2.17 -12.27
C ASN A 166 -10.99 3.19 -12.71
N ALA A 167 -10.78 4.48 -12.45
CA ALA A 167 -11.65 5.57 -12.88
C ALA A 167 -11.79 5.60 -14.41
N ARG A 168 -10.66 5.49 -15.12
CA ARG A 168 -10.66 5.43 -16.60
C ARG A 168 -11.41 4.20 -17.12
N HIS A 169 -11.24 3.03 -16.52
CA HIS A 169 -11.96 1.82 -16.94
C HIS A 169 -13.47 1.94 -16.70
N VAL A 170 -13.90 2.56 -15.59
CA VAL A 170 -15.32 2.81 -15.32
C VAL A 170 -15.91 3.80 -16.33
N LEU A 171 -15.19 4.87 -16.66
CA LEU A 171 -15.61 5.83 -17.68
C LEU A 171 -15.70 5.16 -19.06
N GLU A 172 -14.68 4.38 -19.44
CA GLU A 172 -14.64 3.66 -20.71
C GLU A 172 -15.82 2.68 -20.83
N ALA A 173 -16.18 1.97 -19.76
CA ALA A 173 -17.33 1.07 -19.76
C ALA A 173 -18.68 1.78 -19.98
N ASN A 174 -18.71 3.11 -19.83
CA ASN A 174 -19.81 4.01 -20.12
C ASN A 174 -19.53 4.91 -21.34
N ASP A 175 -18.62 4.50 -22.23
CA ASP A 175 -18.25 5.22 -23.46
C ASP A 175 -17.77 6.67 -23.22
N MET A 176 -17.17 6.93 -22.07
CA MET A 176 -16.59 8.21 -21.67
C MET A 176 -15.08 8.13 -21.50
N THR A 177 -14.42 9.29 -21.56
CA THR A 177 -12.99 9.41 -21.28
C THR A 177 -12.72 10.52 -20.27
N PHE A 178 -11.45 10.75 -19.92
CA PHE A 178 -11.08 11.91 -19.12
C PHE A 178 -11.35 13.24 -19.83
N GLU A 179 -11.43 13.26 -21.17
CA GLU A 179 -11.80 14.48 -21.92
C GLU A 179 -13.26 14.92 -21.69
N ASP A 180 -14.11 14.00 -21.22
CA ASP A 180 -15.51 14.30 -20.91
C ASP A 180 -15.69 14.89 -19.50
N ILE A 181 -14.65 14.91 -18.66
CA ILE A 181 -14.70 15.40 -17.28
C ILE A 181 -13.61 16.46 -17.04
N ASN A 182 -13.64 17.09 -15.87
CA ASN A 182 -12.52 17.90 -15.38
C ASN A 182 -11.81 17.08 -14.29
N GLU A 183 -10.83 16.27 -14.69
CA GLU A 183 -10.16 15.33 -13.80
C GLU A 183 -9.27 16.04 -12.77
N GLN A 184 -9.36 15.57 -11.52
CA GLN A 184 -8.58 16.09 -10.40
C GLN A 184 -7.75 14.96 -9.78
N TYR A 185 -6.44 15.12 -9.72
CA TYR A 185 -5.55 14.11 -9.14
C TYR A 185 -5.39 14.33 -7.63
N LEU A 186 -6.33 13.79 -6.85
CA LEU A 186 -6.43 14.04 -5.41
C LEU A 186 -6.28 12.76 -4.60
N SER A 187 -5.60 12.85 -3.45
CA SER A 187 -5.64 11.80 -2.43
C SER A 187 -7.05 11.63 -1.85
N PHE A 188 -7.29 10.53 -1.14
CA PHE A 188 -8.61 10.30 -0.52
C PHE A 188 -9.01 11.38 0.48
N ALA A 189 -8.04 11.93 1.23
CA ALA A 189 -8.30 13.01 2.17
C ALA A 189 -8.64 14.32 1.45
N GLU A 190 -7.90 14.66 0.39
CA GLU A 190 -8.17 15.86 -0.43
C GLU A 190 -9.51 15.74 -1.16
N ALA A 191 -9.84 14.56 -1.68
CA ALA A 191 -11.12 14.30 -2.32
C ALA A 191 -12.29 14.40 -1.33
N ALA A 192 -12.14 13.88 -0.10
CA ALA A 192 -13.14 14.02 0.94
C ALA A 192 -13.39 15.50 1.30
N SER A 193 -12.33 16.26 1.57
CA SER A 193 -12.44 17.71 1.81
C SER A 193 -13.07 18.43 0.60
N GLY A 194 -12.60 18.12 -0.60
CA GLY A 194 -13.10 18.72 -1.84
C GLY A 194 -14.60 18.50 -2.06
N LEU A 195 -15.12 17.30 -1.74
CA LEU A 195 -16.56 17.02 -1.81
C LEU A 195 -17.35 17.83 -0.77
N LYS A 196 -16.88 17.85 0.48
CA LYS A 196 -17.55 18.59 1.57
C LYS A 196 -17.64 20.08 1.24
N ASP A 197 -16.54 20.64 0.74
CA ASP A 197 -16.41 22.06 0.41
C ASP A 197 -17.10 22.43 -0.93
N GLY A 198 -17.47 21.44 -1.75
CA GLY A 198 -18.03 21.67 -3.09
C GLY A 198 -16.99 22.09 -4.14
N ASN A 199 -15.71 21.85 -3.87
CA ASN A 199 -14.62 22.09 -4.81
C ASN A 199 -14.56 21.03 -5.92
N ILE A 200 -15.05 19.82 -5.63
CA ILE A 200 -15.26 18.74 -6.61
C ILE A 200 -16.68 18.18 -6.50
N ASP A 201 -17.17 17.55 -7.57
CA ASP A 201 -18.53 17.04 -7.67
C ASP A 201 -18.63 15.54 -7.37
N ALA A 202 -17.58 14.76 -7.68
CA ALA A 202 -17.51 13.33 -7.45
C ALA A 202 -16.06 12.88 -7.21
N ALA A 203 -15.88 11.71 -6.60
CA ALA A 203 -14.57 11.12 -6.34
C ALA A 203 -14.59 9.62 -6.54
N PHE A 204 -13.60 9.10 -7.26
CA PHE A 204 -13.27 7.68 -7.26
C PHE A 204 -12.40 7.35 -6.04
N VAL A 205 -12.78 6.29 -5.34
CA VAL A 205 -12.06 5.72 -4.20
C VAL A 205 -12.02 4.19 -4.40
N THR A 206 -10.86 3.64 -4.73
CA THR A 206 -10.67 2.18 -4.73
C THR A 206 -10.01 1.76 -3.44
N ALA A 207 -10.76 1.11 -2.56
CA ALA A 207 -10.29 0.77 -1.22
C ALA A 207 -11.18 -0.32 -0.59
N GLY A 208 -10.73 -0.83 0.56
CA GLY A 208 -11.56 -1.63 1.44
C GLY A 208 -12.76 -0.85 1.98
N VAL A 209 -13.86 -1.56 2.23
CA VAL A 209 -15.10 -1.01 2.78
C VAL A 209 -15.23 -1.39 4.26
N PRO A 210 -15.60 -0.45 5.15
CA PRO A 210 -15.76 0.98 4.91
C PRO A 210 -14.40 1.69 4.74
N THR A 211 -14.37 2.82 4.02
CA THR A 211 -13.16 3.65 3.85
C THR A 211 -13.24 4.91 4.72
N ALA A 212 -12.16 5.23 5.45
CA ALA A 212 -12.13 6.36 6.38
C ALA A 212 -12.46 7.71 5.74
N ALA A 213 -11.99 7.97 4.51
CA ALA A 213 -12.35 9.18 3.76
C ALA A 213 -13.87 9.33 3.53
N ILE A 214 -14.57 8.23 3.24
CA ILE A 214 -16.02 8.26 3.03
C ILE A 214 -16.74 8.39 4.38
N GLN A 215 -16.22 7.74 5.43
CA GLN A 215 -16.73 7.87 6.80
C GLN A 215 -16.65 9.33 7.31
N ASP A 216 -15.59 10.06 6.95
CA ASP A 216 -15.44 11.48 7.27
C ASP A 216 -16.51 12.35 6.57
N ILE A 217 -16.84 12.05 5.31
CA ILE A 217 -17.89 12.77 4.57
C ILE A 217 -19.26 12.51 5.21
N ILE A 218 -19.60 11.25 5.53
CA ILE A 218 -20.93 10.90 6.09
C ILE A 218 -21.19 11.50 7.47
N ALA A 219 -20.14 11.94 8.18
CA ALA A 219 -20.29 12.60 9.47
C ALA A 219 -21.02 13.96 9.34
N GLN A 220 -20.98 14.59 8.16
CA GLN A 220 -21.49 15.95 7.93
C GLN A 220 -22.42 16.06 6.71
N HIS A 221 -22.34 15.13 5.76
CA HIS A 221 -23.11 15.18 4.52
C HIS A 221 -23.73 13.83 4.19
N LYS A 222 -24.79 13.83 3.39
CA LYS A 222 -25.34 12.60 2.81
C LYS A 222 -24.55 12.21 1.57
N VAL A 223 -23.89 11.06 1.65
CA VAL A 223 -23.13 10.45 0.56
C VAL A 223 -24.03 9.57 -0.29
N VAL A 224 -23.77 9.55 -1.59
CA VAL A 224 -24.30 8.58 -2.54
C VAL A 224 -23.12 7.88 -3.21
N VAL A 225 -23.13 6.54 -3.22
CA VAL A 225 -22.23 5.76 -4.07
C VAL A 225 -22.94 5.41 -5.36
N ILE A 226 -22.35 5.81 -6.48
CA ILE A 226 -22.86 5.56 -7.82
C ILE A 226 -22.50 4.13 -8.23
N PRO A 227 -23.49 3.31 -8.65
CA PRO A 227 -23.22 1.93 -9.04
C PRO A 227 -22.41 1.85 -10.34
N VAL A 228 -21.55 0.84 -10.41
CA VAL A 228 -21.05 0.31 -11.70
C VAL A 228 -21.97 -0.85 -12.04
N THR A 229 -22.81 -0.67 -13.07
CA THR A 229 -23.86 -1.63 -13.41
C THR A 229 -23.27 -2.99 -13.82
N ALA A 230 -24.08 -4.05 -13.76
CA ALA A 230 -23.67 -5.37 -14.21
C ALA A 230 -23.11 -5.38 -15.65
N GLU A 231 -23.72 -4.61 -16.57
CA GLU A 231 -23.25 -4.47 -17.95
C GLU A 231 -21.87 -3.81 -18.01
N MET A 232 -21.68 -2.70 -17.28
CA MET A 232 -20.38 -2.03 -17.21
C MET A 232 -19.33 -2.95 -16.61
N ALA A 233 -19.67 -3.67 -15.54
CA ALA A 233 -18.78 -4.64 -14.91
C ALA A 233 -18.38 -5.76 -15.89
N ASP A 234 -19.31 -6.27 -16.70
CA ASP A 234 -19.01 -7.29 -17.72
C ASP A 234 -18.07 -6.76 -18.81
N LYS A 235 -18.28 -5.52 -19.29
CA LYS A 235 -17.34 -4.85 -20.22
C LYS A 235 -15.95 -4.71 -19.60
N MET A 236 -15.88 -4.28 -18.34
CA MET A 236 -14.61 -4.12 -17.62
C MET A 236 -13.90 -5.46 -17.45
N ILE A 237 -14.59 -6.50 -17.00
CA ILE A 237 -14.00 -7.83 -16.76
C ILE A 237 -13.49 -8.46 -18.07
N ALA A 238 -14.22 -8.29 -19.17
CA ALA A 238 -13.82 -8.81 -20.48
C ALA A 238 -12.49 -8.22 -20.98
N LYS A 239 -12.22 -6.94 -20.67
CA LYS A 239 -11.00 -6.24 -21.07
C LYS A 239 -9.88 -6.30 -20.02
N TYR A 240 -10.26 -6.38 -18.74
CA TYR A 240 -9.40 -6.25 -17.58
C TYR A 240 -9.69 -7.40 -16.59
N PRO A 241 -9.05 -8.57 -16.75
CA PRO A 241 -9.43 -9.81 -16.08
C PRO A 241 -9.11 -9.85 -14.56
N PHE A 242 -8.57 -8.77 -14.00
CA PHE A 242 -8.30 -8.63 -12.57
C PHE A 242 -9.51 -8.09 -11.77
N TYR A 243 -10.58 -7.63 -12.43
CA TYR A 243 -11.81 -7.23 -11.76
C TYR A 243 -12.72 -8.41 -11.42
N THR A 244 -13.47 -8.26 -10.34
CA THR A 244 -14.56 -9.15 -9.94
C THR A 244 -15.79 -8.30 -9.60
N LYS A 245 -16.99 -8.82 -9.81
CA LYS A 245 -18.23 -8.16 -9.35
C LYS A 245 -18.28 -8.22 -7.82
N VAL A 246 -18.57 -7.08 -7.19
CA VAL A 246 -18.69 -6.97 -5.73
C VAL A 246 -19.88 -6.08 -5.38
N VAL A 247 -20.32 -6.19 -4.14
CA VAL A 247 -21.42 -5.39 -3.60
C VAL A 247 -20.91 -4.61 -2.41
N ILE A 248 -21.23 -3.32 -2.35
CA ILE A 248 -21.06 -2.47 -1.18
C ILE A 248 -22.36 -2.57 -0.37
N PRO A 249 -22.31 -3.14 0.85
CA PRO A 249 -23.48 -3.20 1.72
C PRO A 249 -24.05 -1.81 2.02
N ALA A 250 -25.36 -1.69 2.09
CA ALA A 250 -26.05 -0.42 2.36
C ALA A 250 -25.59 0.23 3.67
N ASP A 251 -25.41 -0.57 4.71
CA ASP A 251 -25.02 -0.14 6.05
C ASP A 251 -23.61 0.45 6.12
N ALA A 252 -22.72 0.06 5.19
CA ALA A 252 -21.34 0.54 5.15
C ALA A 252 -21.25 2.07 5.10
N TYR A 253 -22.18 2.74 4.41
CA TYR A 253 -22.23 4.21 4.29
C TYR A 253 -23.62 4.80 4.54
N LYS A 254 -24.48 4.10 5.31
CA LYS A 254 -25.86 4.53 5.62
C LYS A 254 -26.70 4.84 4.36
N GLN A 255 -26.51 4.02 3.34
CA GLN A 255 -27.22 4.12 2.06
C GLN A 255 -28.58 3.44 2.14
N ALA A 256 -29.49 3.75 1.22
CA ALA A 256 -30.82 3.15 1.20
C ALA A 256 -30.82 1.68 0.73
N LYS A 257 -29.82 1.28 -0.06
CA LYS A 257 -29.69 -0.06 -0.64
C LYS A 257 -28.24 -0.40 -0.89
N ASP A 258 -27.98 -1.69 -1.07
CA ASP A 258 -26.72 -2.20 -1.55
C ASP A 258 -26.36 -1.60 -2.91
N VAL A 259 -25.07 -1.39 -3.14
CA VAL A 259 -24.55 -0.81 -4.38
C VAL A 259 -23.65 -1.80 -5.09
N GLU A 260 -24.07 -2.22 -6.28
CA GLU A 260 -23.27 -3.05 -7.17
C GLU A 260 -22.08 -2.28 -7.74
N THR A 261 -20.93 -2.92 -7.79
CA THR A 261 -19.74 -2.39 -8.43
C THR A 261 -18.74 -3.49 -8.78
N VAL A 262 -17.51 -3.12 -9.10
CA VAL A 262 -16.37 -4.03 -9.28
C VAL A 262 -15.32 -3.84 -8.19
N GLY A 263 -14.52 -4.87 -7.97
CA GLY A 263 -13.40 -4.84 -7.06
C GLY A 263 -12.17 -5.54 -7.61
N THR A 264 -11.01 -5.08 -7.18
CA THR A 264 -9.71 -5.72 -7.37
C THR A 264 -9.27 -6.36 -6.03
N LYS A 265 -8.00 -6.73 -5.89
CA LYS A 265 -7.48 -7.34 -4.66
C LYS A 265 -6.27 -6.57 -4.13
N ALA A 266 -6.28 -6.26 -2.84
CA ALA A 266 -5.09 -5.81 -2.12
C ALA A 266 -4.15 -6.98 -1.86
N MET A 267 -2.86 -6.78 -2.12
CA MET A 267 -1.82 -7.76 -1.83
C MET A 267 -0.73 -7.16 -0.93
N LEU A 268 -0.08 -8.01 -0.15
CA LEU A 268 1.23 -7.72 0.43
C LEU A 268 2.30 -8.19 -0.54
N VAL A 269 3.21 -7.30 -0.91
CA VAL A 269 4.24 -7.51 -1.94
C VAL A 269 5.61 -7.17 -1.36
N VAL A 270 6.60 -7.95 -1.78
CA VAL A 270 8.02 -7.79 -1.47
C VAL A 270 8.84 -7.90 -2.76
N THR A 271 10.17 -7.89 -2.66
CA THR A 271 11.05 -8.24 -3.78
C THR A 271 11.70 -9.60 -3.56
N ASP A 272 12.25 -10.19 -4.61
CA ASP A 272 13.07 -11.41 -4.58
C ASP A 272 14.38 -11.30 -3.79
N LYS A 273 14.75 -10.10 -3.32
CA LYS A 273 15.88 -9.89 -2.40
C LYS A 273 15.57 -10.30 -0.96
N MET A 274 14.29 -10.38 -0.58
CA MET A 274 13.91 -10.83 0.76
C MET A 274 14.26 -12.32 0.90
N ASP A 275 14.90 -12.70 1.99
CA ASP A 275 15.23 -14.11 2.20
C ASP A 275 13.97 -14.95 2.50
N GLU A 276 14.02 -16.24 2.16
CA GLU A 276 12.90 -17.17 2.32
C GLU A 276 12.37 -17.18 3.76
N GLN A 277 13.25 -17.18 4.76
CA GLN A 277 12.86 -17.30 6.16
C GLN A 277 12.12 -16.04 6.63
N THR A 278 12.63 -14.86 6.28
CA THR A 278 11.97 -13.59 6.62
C THR A 278 10.58 -13.49 5.98
N ALA A 279 10.44 -13.85 4.69
CA ALA A 279 9.14 -13.87 4.04
C ALA A 279 8.17 -14.89 4.65
N TYR A 280 8.67 -16.07 5.03
CA TYR A 280 7.90 -17.07 5.79
C TYR A 280 7.43 -16.51 7.13
N ASP A 281 8.33 -15.89 7.90
CA ASP A 281 8.04 -15.35 9.24
C ASP A 281 6.98 -14.23 9.17
N ILE A 282 7.09 -13.31 8.20
CA ILE A 282 6.10 -12.25 7.96
C ILE A 282 4.75 -12.88 7.62
N THR A 283 4.73 -13.80 6.65
CA THR A 283 3.49 -14.45 6.20
C THR A 283 2.83 -15.20 7.36
N LYS A 284 3.58 -16.00 8.09
CA LYS A 284 3.11 -16.72 9.28
C LYS A 284 2.53 -15.76 10.31
N ALA A 285 3.27 -14.72 10.68
CA ALA A 285 2.84 -13.76 11.68
C ALA A 285 1.50 -13.09 11.30
N VAL A 286 1.34 -12.67 10.05
CA VAL A 286 0.09 -12.08 9.54
C VAL A 286 -1.08 -13.07 9.64
N PHE A 287 -0.90 -14.29 9.13
CA PHE A 287 -1.99 -15.26 9.00
C PHE A 287 -2.31 -16.04 10.28
N THR A 288 -1.46 -16.00 11.31
CA THR A 288 -1.76 -16.56 12.64
C THR A 288 -2.32 -15.53 13.62
N HIS A 289 -2.40 -14.25 13.23
CA HIS A 289 -2.90 -13.16 14.08
C HIS A 289 -4.02 -12.35 13.40
N VAL A 290 -4.81 -13.01 12.57
CA VAL A 290 -5.89 -12.38 11.80
C VAL A 290 -6.93 -11.67 12.68
N ASP A 291 -7.12 -12.10 13.92
CA ASP A 291 -8.05 -11.43 14.85
C ASP A 291 -7.60 -10.00 15.21
N GLN A 292 -6.29 -9.74 15.28
CA GLN A 292 -5.79 -8.38 15.45
C GLN A 292 -6.07 -7.53 14.20
N LEU A 293 -6.00 -8.13 13.01
CA LEU A 293 -6.32 -7.46 11.75
C LEU A 293 -7.82 -7.16 11.63
N LYS A 294 -8.70 -8.08 12.07
CA LYS A 294 -10.15 -7.88 12.17
C LYS A 294 -10.50 -6.73 13.13
N ALA A 295 -9.80 -6.66 14.26
CA ALA A 295 -9.98 -5.57 15.22
C ALA A 295 -9.52 -4.21 14.67
N ALA A 296 -8.46 -4.21 13.84
CA ALA A 296 -7.94 -2.99 13.23
C ALA A 296 -8.82 -2.46 12.09
N HIS A 297 -9.45 -3.34 11.31
CA HIS A 297 -10.34 -2.95 10.22
C HIS A 297 -11.30 -4.08 9.81
N ALA A 298 -12.51 -3.74 9.37
CA ALA A 298 -13.52 -4.70 8.94
C ALA A 298 -13.02 -5.67 7.85
N VAL A 299 -12.18 -5.19 6.92
CA VAL A 299 -11.58 -6.02 5.87
C VAL A 299 -10.69 -7.14 6.38
N GLY A 300 -10.22 -7.07 7.64
CA GLY A 300 -9.47 -8.15 8.27
C GLY A 300 -10.23 -9.48 8.30
N GLN A 301 -11.57 -9.45 8.18
CA GLN A 301 -12.39 -10.65 8.07
C GLN A 301 -12.13 -11.47 6.79
N TYR A 302 -11.61 -10.83 5.74
CA TYR A 302 -11.30 -11.49 4.46
C TYR A 302 -9.92 -12.15 4.44
N ILE A 303 -9.07 -11.86 5.44
CA ILE A 303 -7.71 -12.39 5.53
C ILE A 303 -7.78 -13.82 6.05
N SER A 304 -7.60 -14.78 5.14
CA SER A 304 -7.60 -16.22 5.44
C SER A 304 -6.62 -16.95 4.52
N LYS A 305 -6.12 -18.12 4.95
CA LYS A 305 -5.28 -18.98 4.08
C LYS A 305 -6.01 -19.37 2.78
N GLU A 306 -7.33 -19.54 2.84
CA GLU A 306 -8.18 -19.87 1.70
C GLU A 306 -8.13 -18.79 0.61
N ASN A 307 -8.26 -17.53 1.01
CA ASN A 307 -8.30 -16.40 0.08
C ASN A 307 -6.90 -15.88 -0.32
N ALA A 308 -5.83 -16.38 0.34
CA ALA A 308 -4.49 -15.79 0.26
C ALA A 308 -3.86 -15.84 -1.14
N LYS A 309 -4.32 -16.75 -1.99
CA LYS A 309 -3.83 -16.93 -3.38
C LYS A 309 -4.80 -16.39 -4.43
N ASP A 310 -5.97 -15.91 -4.02
CA ASP A 310 -7.01 -15.45 -4.93
C ASP A 310 -6.58 -14.17 -5.65
N GLY A 311 -6.62 -14.19 -6.97
CA GLY A 311 -6.30 -13.03 -7.80
C GLY A 311 -4.84 -12.56 -7.70
N VAL A 312 -3.94 -13.39 -7.16
CA VAL A 312 -2.50 -13.13 -7.15
C VAL A 312 -2.00 -13.04 -8.60
N SER A 313 -1.41 -11.90 -8.94
CA SER A 313 -1.04 -11.55 -10.33
C SER A 313 0.46 -11.60 -10.62
N ILE A 314 1.27 -11.93 -9.61
CA ILE A 314 2.73 -12.09 -9.67
C ILE A 314 3.13 -13.34 -8.89
N PRO A 315 4.31 -13.94 -9.14
CA PRO A 315 4.73 -15.14 -8.42
C PRO A 315 4.73 -14.93 -6.90
N LEU A 316 4.29 -15.95 -6.15
CA LEU A 316 4.43 -15.95 -4.70
C LEU A 316 5.91 -16.02 -4.30
N HIS A 317 6.23 -15.43 -3.15
CA HIS A 317 7.54 -15.59 -2.55
C HIS A 317 7.72 -17.03 -2.02
N PRO A 318 8.87 -17.69 -2.21
CA PRO A 318 9.07 -19.08 -1.74
C PRO A 318 8.76 -19.28 -0.25
N GLY A 319 9.12 -18.32 0.60
CA GLY A 319 8.77 -18.34 2.02
C GLY A 319 7.27 -18.29 2.31
N ALA A 320 6.50 -17.54 1.52
CA ALA A 320 5.05 -17.50 1.62
C ALA A 320 4.42 -18.81 1.10
N GLU A 321 4.91 -19.34 -0.03
CA GLU A 321 4.47 -20.65 -0.56
C GLU A 321 4.66 -21.76 0.46
N LYS A 322 5.82 -21.79 1.12
CA LYS A 322 6.13 -22.73 2.19
C LYS A 322 5.09 -22.66 3.31
N PHE A 323 4.77 -21.47 3.82
CA PHE A 323 3.76 -21.29 4.87
C PHE A 323 2.36 -21.78 4.45
N PHE A 324 1.92 -21.49 3.21
CA PHE A 324 0.60 -21.92 2.76
C PHE A 324 0.51 -23.41 2.44
N ASN A 325 1.64 -24.07 2.17
CA ASN A 325 1.69 -25.50 1.92
C ASN A 325 1.88 -26.33 3.21
N GLU A 326 2.16 -25.68 4.34
CA GLU A 326 2.17 -26.33 5.67
C GLU A 326 0.74 -26.71 6.09
N LYS A 327 0.61 -27.97 6.53
CA LYS A 327 -0.63 -28.58 7.02
C LYS A 327 -1.02 -28.04 8.39
#